data_AF-A0A963GX47-F1
#
_entry.id   AF-A0A963GX47-F1
#
_cell.length_a   1.000
_cell.length_b   1.000
_cell.length_c   1.000
_cell.angle_alpha   90.00
_cell.angle_beta   90.00
_cell.angle_gamma   90.00
#
_symmetry.space_group_name_H-M   'P 1'
#
loop_
_entity.id
_entity.type
_entity.pdbx_description
1 polymer ?
#
loop_
_entity_poly.entity_id
_entity_poly.type
_entity_poly.pdbx_seq_one_letter_code
_entity_poly.pdbx_strand_id
1 'polypeptide(L)'
;MTTGSEYKTNHIIDEVIFDCACDTGNTIDEARLAAWVVEELLPALEAVLDSYDDAATVFRIENITVDLGDIDSADYWAQMLQRFLEQFDEALNKIIRNRQPVKASVQFAVNQTSIRQSDVSQTVEQQSSSNIHDPAVQPLSLLKSRLEILRYYLSTGSMPWHVKITESRVHEKLVGQILQEADGAKALNALLTEMVTTHRDVLASRLMSQFSTEYRIRLLQTVVYDQSNHWPDLTESIQRALAETALSEEQAWFRLFGWALNDAGRKHEPEAYRRENRDNPLVVFQQVLNKTAVKSSNHEKRLQSDISRDEAG
;
A
#
# COMPACT_ATOMS: atom_id res chain seq x y z
N MET A 1 -29.43 -2.50 -5.61
CA MET A 1 -29.58 -3.09 -6.96
C MET A 1 -28.17 -3.32 -7.43
N THR A 2 -27.68 -4.56 -7.34
CA THR A 2 -26.26 -4.89 -7.53
C THR A 2 -26.19 -5.75 -8.79
N THR A 3 -25.96 -5.12 -9.93
CA THR A 3 -25.69 -5.80 -11.19
C THR A 3 -24.26 -6.31 -11.15
N GLY A 4 -24.08 -7.48 -10.52
CA GLY A 4 -22.82 -8.22 -10.50
C GLY A 4 -22.56 -8.81 -11.88
N SER A 5 -22.02 -8.02 -12.80
CA SER A 5 -21.20 -8.57 -13.86
C SER A 5 -19.86 -8.93 -13.24
N GLU A 6 -19.53 -10.23 -13.23
CA GLU A 6 -18.22 -10.75 -12.82
C GLU A 6 -17.16 -10.37 -13.87
N TYR A 7 -16.90 -9.08 -14.07
CA TYR A 7 -15.74 -8.66 -14.84
C TYR A 7 -14.48 -8.99 -14.02
N LYS A 8 -13.61 -9.80 -14.61
CA LYS A 8 -12.28 -10.03 -14.08
C LYS A 8 -11.41 -8.87 -14.51
N THR A 9 -11.37 -7.81 -13.70
CA THR A 9 -10.44 -6.71 -13.91
C THR A 9 -9.05 -7.14 -13.45
N ASN A 10 -8.09 -7.12 -14.37
CA ASN A 10 -6.68 -7.32 -14.06
C ASN A 10 -6.02 -5.98 -13.68
N HIS A 11 -6.64 -4.86 -14.05
CA HIS A 11 -6.11 -3.53 -13.87
C HIS A 11 -6.77 -2.79 -12.71
N ILE A 12 -6.00 -1.87 -12.13
CA ILE A 12 -6.42 -1.01 -11.04
C ILE A 12 -6.34 0.43 -11.53
N ILE A 13 -7.47 1.11 -11.53
CA ILE A 13 -7.58 2.54 -11.80
C ILE A 13 -8.01 3.16 -10.49
N ASP A 14 -7.22 4.05 -9.87
CA ASP A 14 -7.60 4.60 -8.57
C ASP A 14 -8.68 5.68 -8.68
N GLU A 15 -8.57 6.53 -9.71
CA GLU A 15 -9.43 7.68 -9.94
C GLU A 15 -9.53 7.98 -11.45
N VAL A 16 -10.70 8.45 -11.88
CA VAL A 16 -10.92 9.00 -13.23
C VAL A 16 -11.51 10.39 -13.07
N ILE A 17 -10.83 11.39 -13.62
CA ILE A 17 -11.24 12.81 -13.55
C ILE A 17 -11.61 13.28 -14.95
N PHE A 18 -12.77 13.93 -15.07
CA PHE A 18 -13.23 14.56 -16.30
C PHE A 18 -13.28 16.07 -16.13
N ASP A 19 -12.41 16.77 -16.86
CA ASP A 19 -12.45 18.22 -16.98
C ASP A 19 -13.10 18.59 -18.32
N CYS A 20 -14.37 19.02 -18.26
CA CYS A 20 -15.15 19.36 -19.44
C CYS A 20 -15.47 20.85 -19.47
N ALA A 21 -15.24 21.50 -20.62
CA ALA A 21 -15.76 22.83 -20.92
C ALA A 21 -16.90 22.71 -21.95
N CYS A 22 -18.05 23.32 -21.67
CA CYS A 22 -19.20 23.31 -22.58
C CYS A 22 -19.57 24.72 -23.00
N ASP A 23 -19.97 24.88 -24.26
CA ASP A 23 -20.56 26.13 -24.74
C ASP A 23 -21.85 26.45 -23.97
N THR A 24 -22.09 27.74 -23.76
CA THR A 24 -23.18 28.26 -22.92
C THR A 24 -24.54 27.70 -23.36
N GLY A 25 -25.15 26.86 -22.51
CA GLY A 25 -26.50 26.32 -22.69
C GLY A 25 -26.59 24.80 -22.57
N ASN A 26 -25.48 24.07 -22.72
CA ASN A 26 -25.44 22.62 -22.52
C ASN A 26 -24.78 22.29 -21.18
N THR A 27 -25.56 21.73 -20.25
CA THR A 27 -25.02 21.12 -19.04
C THR A 27 -24.82 19.63 -19.26
N ILE A 28 -23.65 19.10 -18.93
CA ILE A 28 -23.44 17.65 -18.88
C ILE A 28 -24.28 17.11 -17.71
N ASP A 29 -25.13 16.14 -18.01
CA ASP A 29 -25.84 15.38 -16.99
C ASP A 29 -24.86 14.45 -16.27
N GLU A 30 -24.49 14.79 -15.04
CA GLU A 30 -23.56 14.04 -14.20
C GLU A 30 -23.99 12.59 -13.99
N ALA A 31 -25.29 12.33 -13.84
CA ALA A 31 -25.79 10.97 -13.64
C ALA A 31 -25.61 10.12 -14.90
N ARG A 32 -25.83 10.73 -16.07
CA ARG A 32 -25.56 10.10 -17.35
C ARG A 32 -24.07 9.87 -17.58
N LEU A 33 -23.22 10.85 -17.25
CA LEU A 33 -21.76 10.71 -17.32
C LEU A 33 -21.28 9.54 -16.45
N ALA A 34 -21.74 9.47 -15.19
CA ALA A 34 -21.39 8.38 -14.29
C ALA A 34 -21.83 7.01 -14.82
N ALA A 35 -23.04 6.90 -15.36
CA ALA A 35 -23.52 5.66 -15.98
C ALA A 35 -22.65 5.26 -17.18
N TRP A 36 -22.37 6.21 -18.08
CA TRP A 36 -21.51 5.98 -19.25
C TRP A 36 -20.09 5.55 -18.87
N VAL A 37 -19.50 6.14 -17.82
CA VAL A 37 -18.18 5.74 -17.31
C VAL A 37 -18.17 4.26 -16.92
N VAL A 38 -19.17 3.81 -16.15
CA VAL A 38 -19.22 2.45 -15.64
C VAL A 38 -19.61 1.44 -16.73
N GLU A 39 -20.56 1.78 -17.59
CA GLU A 39 -21.16 0.86 -18.55
C GLU A 39 -20.40 0.75 -19.87
N GLU A 40 -19.72 1.82 -20.29
CA GLU A 40 -19.07 1.88 -21.62
C GLU A 40 -17.57 2.13 -21.51
N LEU A 41 -17.15 3.18 -20.79
CA LEU A 41 -15.75 3.59 -20.77
C LEU A 41 -14.84 2.58 -20.08
N LEU A 42 -15.13 2.22 -18.83
CA LEU A 42 -14.28 1.33 -18.05
C LEU A 42 -14.11 -0.06 -18.72
N PRO A 43 -15.17 -0.69 -19.27
CA PRO A 43 -15.02 -1.93 -20.03
C PRO A 43 -14.13 -1.77 -21.28
N ALA A 44 -14.28 -0.69 -22.03
CA ALA A 44 -13.47 -0.45 -23.22
C ALA A 44 -12.01 -0.15 -22.86
N LEU A 45 -11.78 0.59 -21.78
CA LEU A 45 -10.47 0.88 -21.22
C LEU A 45 -9.76 -0.39 -20.74
N GLU A 46 -10.48 -1.30 -20.07
CA GLU A 46 -9.93 -2.60 -19.65
C GLU A 46 -9.42 -3.39 -20.86
N ALA A 47 -10.17 -3.40 -21.97
CA ALA A 47 -9.74 -4.09 -23.20
C ALA A 47 -8.46 -3.51 -23.81
N VAL A 48 -8.25 -2.19 -23.71
CA VAL A 48 -6.99 -1.54 -24.11
C VAL A 48 -5.87 -1.97 -23.17
N LEU A 49 -6.08 -1.88 -21.86
CA LEU A 49 -5.08 -2.23 -20.85
C LEU A 49 -4.65 -3.71 -20.93
N ASP A 50 -5.60 -4.63 -21.14
CA ASP A 50 -5.35 -6.07 -21.35
C ASP A 50 -4.37 -6.33 -22.51
N SER A 51 -4.33 -5.46 -23.53
CA SER A 51 -3.39 -5.60 -24.65
C SER A 51 -1.93 -5.28 -24.28
N TYR A 52 -1.72 -4.60 -23.15
CA TYR A 52 -0.41 -4.24 -22.61
C TYR A 52 -0.03 -5.05 -21.36
N ASP A 53 -0.92 -5.90 -20.85
CA ASP A 53 -0.67 -6.75 -19.69
C ASP A 53 0.33 -7.87 -20.05
N ASP A 54 1.38 -8.00 -19.25
CA ASP A 54 2.31 -9.13 -19.29
C ASP A 54 2.25 -9.82 -17.92
N ALA A 55 1.99 -11.13 -17.92
CA ALA A 55 1.66 -11.93 -16.74
C ALA A 55 2.72 -11.88 -15.62
N ALA A 56 3.92 -11.37 -15.90
CA ALA A 56 5.02 -11.25 -14.96
C ALA A 56 5.28 -9.81 -14.44
N THR A 57 4.57 -8.80 -14.93
CA THR A 57 4.89 -7.39 -14.63
C THR A 57 3.67 -6.58 -14.22
N VAL A 58 3.79 -5.83 -13.13
CA VAL A 58 2.80 -4.82 -12.73
C VAL A 58 3.33 -3.44 -13.06
N PHE A 59 2.59 -2.68 -13.85
CA PHE A 59 2.88 -1.29 -14.15
C PHE A 59 2.09 -0.37 -13.23
N ARG A 60 2.78 0.49 -12.47
CA ARG A 60 2.14 1.62 -11.78
C ARG A 60 2.33 2.86 -12.62
N ILE A 61 1.23 3.43 -13.07
CA ILE A 61 1.18 4.70 -13.79
C ILE A 61 0.56 5.70 -12.81
N GLU A 62 1.28 6.77 -12.46
CA GLU A 62 0.79 7.73 -11.48
C GLU A 62 -0.40 8.54 -12.01
N ASN A 63 -0.32 8.99 -13.25
CA ASN A 63 -1.42 9.64 -13.95
C ASN A 63 -1.29 9.44 -15.46
N ILE A 64 -2.39 9.55 -16.19
CA ILE A 64 -2.39 9.74 -17.64
C ILE A 64 -3.38 10.87 -17.90
N THR A 65 -2.90 11.95 -18.50
CA THR A 65 -3.76 13.04 -18.96
C THR A 65 -3.94 12.91 -20.46
N VAL A 66 -5.21 12.88 -20.88
CA VAL A 66 -5.62 12.77 -22.27
C VAL A 66 -6.42 14.00 -22.64
N ASP A 67 -6.02 14.67 -23.72
CA ASP A 67 -6.80 15.75 -24.34
C ASP A 67 -7.62 15.18 -25.49
N LEU A 68 -8.94 15.39 -25.45
CA LEU A 68 -9.87 14.89 -26.48
C LEU A 68 -10.15 15.92 -27.58
N GLY A 69 -9.71 17.16 -27.37
CA GLY A 69 -10.03 18.31 -28.22
C GLY A 69 -11.53 18.57 -28.33
N ASP A 70 -11.93 19.22 -29.42
CA ASP A 70 -13.33 19.59 -29.65
C ASP A 70 -14.17 18.37 -30.07
N ILE A 71 -15.25 18.11 -29.35
CA ILE A 71 -16.20 17.01 -29.60
C ILE A 71 -17.53 17.59 -30.08
N ASP A 72 -18.04 17.10 -31.22
CA ASP A 72 -19.33 17.52 -31.74
C ASP A 72 -20.48 17.02 -30.84
N SER A 73 -21.48 17.87 -30.63
CA SER A 73 -22.65 17.55 -29.81
C SER A 73 -23.59 16.52 -30.44
N ALA A 74 -23.56 16.34 -31.77
CA ALA A 74 -24.43 15.38 -32.46
C ALA A 74 -24.16 13.92 -32.03
N ASP A 75 -22.90 13.55 -31.82
CA ASP A 75 -22.46 12.19 -31.47
C ASP A 75 -21.51 12.19 -30.25
N TYR A 76 -21.78 13.08 -29.30
CA TYR A 76 -20.88 13.40 -28.19
C TYR A 76 -20.28 12.18 -27.49
N TRP A 77 -21.12 11.23 -27.05
CA TRP A 77 -20.69 10.07 -26.27
C TRP A 77 -19.85 9.08 -27.09
N ALA A 78 -20.23 8.84 -28.35
CA ALA A 78 -19.50 7.93 -29.22
C ALA A 78 -18.13 8.50 -29.61
N GLN A 79 -18.09 9.80 -29.95
CA GLN A 79 -16.84 10.49 -30.28
C GLN A 79 -15.94 10.61 -29.06
N MET A 80 -16.48 10.92 -27.87
CA MET A 80 -15.72 10.95 -26.62
C MET A 80 -15.06 9.61 -26.33
N LEU A 81 -15.82 8.50 -26.41
CA LEU A 81 -15.27 7.16 -26.19
C LEU A 81 -14.16 6.84 -27.20
N GLN A 82 -14.44 7.03 -28.48
CA GLN A 82 -13.49 6.71 -29.54
C GLN A 82 -12.18 7.49 -29.38
N ARG A 83 -12.27 8.82 -29.26
CA ARG A 83 -11.08 9.67 -29.13
C ARG A 83 -10.33 9.39 -27.85
N PHE A 84 -11.03 9.13 -26.75
CA PHE A 84 -10.37 8.76 -25.49
C PHE A 84 -9.56 7.49 -25.66
N LEU A 85 -10.13 6.43 -26.24
CA LEU A 85 -9.42 5.17 -26.41
C LEU A 85 -8.21 5.32 -27.35
N GLU A 86 -8.34 6.06 -28.44
CA GLU A 86 -7.25 6.33 -29.37
C GLU A 86 -6.10 7.09 -28.70
N GLN A 87 -6.42 8.18 -28.01
CA GLN A 87 -5.41 9.01 -27.34
C GLN A 87 -4.81 8.33 -26.11
N PHE A 88 -5.61 7.57 -25.37
CA PHE A 88 -5.14 6.78 -24.24
C PHE A 88 -4.19 5.66 -24.69
N ASP A 89 -4.54 4.92 -25.75
CA ASP A 89 -3.65 3.92 -26.34
C ASP A 89 -2.32 4.54 -26.80
N GLU A 90 -2.38 5.69 -27.49
CA GLU A 90 -1.18 6.39 -27.92
C GLU A 90 -0.31 6.83 -26.73
N ALA A 91 -0.93 7.41 -25.69
CA ALA A 91 -0.23 7.83 -24.48
C ALA A 91 0.42 6.63 -23.76
N LEU A 92 -0.31 5.53 -23.60
CA LEU A 92 0.16 4.31 -22.96
C LEU A 92 1.31 3.67 -23.74
N ASN A 93 1.21 3.63 -25.07
CA ASN A 93 2.26 3.11 -25.95
C ASN A 93 3.54 3.96 -25.86
N LYS A 94 3.44 5.29 -25.80
CA LYS A 94 4.59 6.19 -25.58
C LYS A 94 5.28 5.90 -24.25
N ILE A 95 4.49 5.81 -23.18
CA ILE A 95 4.95 5.50 -21.82
C ILE A 95 5.68 4.15 -21.78
N ILE A 96 5.12 3.12 -22.44
CA ILE A 96 5.66 1.76 -22.41
C ILE A 96 6.89 1.64 -23.32
N ARG A 97 6.87 2.22 -24.52
CA ARG A 97 8.02 2.18 -25.46
C ARG A 97 9.24 2.90 -24.93
N ASN A 98 9.07 4.03 -24.25
CA ASN A 98 10.18 4.76 -23.63
C ASN A 98 10.92 3.94 -22.56
N ARG A 99 10.40 2.76 -22.18
CA ARG A 99 11.01 1.83 -21.22
C ARG A 99 11.76 0.67 -21.84
N GLN A 100 11.53 0.34 -23.12
CA GLN A 100 12.34 -0.72 -23.73
C GLN A 100 13.77 -0.17 -23.78
N PRO A 101 14.75 -0.79 -23.07
CA PRO A 101 16.12 -0.44 -23.34
C PRO A 101 16.30 -0.68 -24.82
N VAL A 102 16.79 0.34 -25.55
CA VAL A 102 17.36 0.13 -26.87
C VAL A 102 18.28 -1.06 -26.69
N LYS A 103 17.87 -2.25 -27.13
CA LYS A 103 18.72 -3.42 -27.10
C LYS A 103 19.89 -2.98 -27.94
N ALA A 104 20.98 -2.63 -27.26
CA ALA A 104 22.18 -2.13 -27.89
C ALA A 104 22.48 -3.12 -28.99
N SER A 105 22.31 -2.67 -30.22
CA SER A 105 22.88 -3.29 -31.38
C SER A 105 24.37 -3.27 -31.10
N VAL A 106 24.88 -4.35 -30.48
CA VAL A 106 26.29 -4.66 -30.43
C VAL A 106 26.65 -5.02 -31.87
N GLN A 107 26.78 -4.01 -32.72
CA GLN A 107 27.51 -4.12 -33.95
C GLN A 107 28.99 -4.18 -33.56
N PHE A 108 29.46 -5.40 -33.38
CA PHE A 108 30.84 -5.73 -33.70
C PHE A 108 31.07 -5.37 -35.17
N ALA A 109 31.74 -4.26 -35.43
CA ALA A 109 32.49 -4.05 -36.66
C ALA A 109 33.65 -3.10 -36.38
N VAL A 110 34.77 -3.73 -36.06
CA VAL A 110 36.12 -3.19 -36.02
C VAL A 110 36.51 -2.59 -37.38
N ASN A 111 37.28 -1.50 -37.32
CA ASN A 111 38.10 -0.83 -38.35
C ASN A 111 37.40 0.11 -39.34
N GLN A 112 37.70 1.41 -39.21
CA GLN A 112 38.75 2.02 -40.04
C GLN A 112 39.20 3.42 -39.54
N THR A 113 40.51 3.60 -39.59
CA THR A 113 41.32 4.77 -39.30
C THR A 113 41.16 5.85 -40.38
N SER A 114 40.93 7.13 -40.03
CA SER A 114 41.73 8.29 -40.50
C SER A 114 41.12 9.65 -40.12
N ILE A 115 41.86 10.40 -39.29
CA ILE A 115 42.27 11.82 -39.42
C ILE A 115 41.30 12.80 -40.10
N ARG A 116 40.81 13.81 -39.36
CA ARG A 116 41.17 15.25 -39.53
C ARG A 116 40.51 16.15 -38.48
N GLN A 117 41.35 16.98 -37.85
CA GLN A 117 40.97 18.18 -37.10
C GLN A 117 40.27 19.18 -38.04
N SER A 118 39.26 19.89 -37.52
CA SER A 118 39.21 21.37 -37.43
C SER A 118 37.80 21.85 -37.11
N ASP A 119 37.73 22.64 -36.03
CA ASP A 119 36.90 23.83 -35.82
C ASP A 119 35.68 24.04 -36.71
N VAL A 120 34.48 24.07 -36.12
CA VAL A 120 33.51 25.18 -36.23
C VAL A 120 32.61 25.17 -35.00
N SER A 121 32.67 26.25 -34.21
CA SER A 121 31.64 26.64 -33.27
C SER A 121 30.36 26.99 -34.02
N GLN A 122 29.22 26.41 -33.66
CA GLN A 122 27.93 27.03 -33.94
C GLN A 122 26.87 26.63 -32.92
N THR A 123 26.56 27.63 -32.12
CA THR A 123 25.34 27.90 -31.38
C THR A 123 24.09 27.57 -32.22
N VAL A 124 23.23 26.68 -31.74
CA VAL A 124 21.83 26.60 -32.16
C VAL A 124 20.96 26.29 -30.95
N GLU A 125 20.28 27.35 -30.52
CA GLU A 125 18.88 27.43 -30.13
C GLU A 125 18.34 26.53 -29.01
N GLN A 126 18.05 27.24 -27.91
CA GLN A 126 16.94 27.01 -27.00
C GLN A 126 15.68 26.58 -27.77
N GLN A 127 15.36 25.30 -27.74
CA GLN A 127 14.00 24.83 -27.97
C GLN A 127 13.38 24.47 -26.64
N SER A 128 12.60 25.43 -26.14
CA SER A 128 11.49 25.24 -25.23
C SER A 128 10.67 24.03 -25.66
N SER A 129 10.94 22.89 -25.03
CA SER A 129 10.07 21.72 -25.10
C SER A 129 9.18 21.78 -23.88
N SER A 130 7.91 22.02 -24.14
CA SER A 130 6.76 21.85 -23.24
C SER A 130 7.01 20.84 -22.13
N ASN A 131 6.82 21.29 -20.88
CA ASN A 131 6.64 20.44 -19.71
C ASN A 131 5.42 19.52 -19.92
N ILE A 132 5.60 18.44 -20.66
CA ILE A 132 4.81 17.25 -20.46
C ILE A 132 5.41 16.64 -19.21
N HIS A 133 4.69 16.69 -18.09
CA HIS A 133 4.99 15.84 -16.95
C HIS A 133 4.90 14.40 -17.46
N ASP A 134 6.05 13.84 -17.82
CA ASP A 134 6.17 12.44 -18.18
C ASP A 134 5.68 11.66 -16.96
N PRO A 135 4.55 10.94 -17.03
CA PRO A 135 4.02 10.27 -15.86
C PRO A 135 5.07 9.28 -15.39
N ALA A 136 5.48 9.42 -14.13
CA ALA A 136 6.55 8.62 -13.56
C ALA A 136 6.06 7.19 -13.41
N VAL A 137 6.11 6.43 -14.50
CA VAL A 137 5.69 5.05 -14.46
C VAL A 137 6.77 4.30 -13.68
N GLN A 138 6.37 3.38 -12.82
CA GLN A 138 7.30 2.58 -12.02
C GLN A 138 6.94 1.10 -12.22
N PRO A 139 7.89 0.24 -12.64
CA PRO A 139 7.66 -1.20 -12.53
C PRO A 139 7.49 -1.51 -11.04
N LEU A 140 6.31 -1.99 -10.66
CA LEU A 140 6.02 -2.38 -9.29
C LEU A 140 6.21 -3.88 -9.19
N SER A 141 7.02 -4.34 -8.24
CA SER A 141 7.02 -5.76 -7.93
C SER A 141 5.66 -6.15 -7.36
N LEU A 142 5.22 -7.38 -7.62
CA LEU A 142 3.97 -7.91 -7.09
C LEU A 142 3.93 -7.80 -5.55
N LEU A 143 5.08 -8.03 -4.89
CA LEU A 143 5.25 -7.83 -3.46
C LEU A 143 4.94 -6.38 -3.04
N LYS A 144 5.47 -5.38 -3.76
CA LYS A 144 5.24 -3.97 -3.44
C LYS A 144 3.77 -3.57 -3.65
N SER A 145 3.12 -4.04 -4.72
CA SER A 145 1.67 -3.86 -4.93
C SER A 145 0.85 -4.42 -3.77
N ARG A 146 1.12 -5.67 -3.36
CA ARG A 146 0.43 -6.32 -2.23
C ARG A 146 0.63 -5.57 -0.92
N LEU A 147 1.82 -5.03 -0.67
CA LEU A 147 2.11 -4.23 0.52
C LEU A 147 1.37 -2.89 0.51
N GLU A 148 1.19 -2.26 -0.66
CA GLU A 148 0.38 -1.03 -0.81
C GLU A 148 -1.10 -1.29 -0.53
N ILE A 149 -1.66 -2.38 -1.06
CA ILE A 149 -3.04 -2.82 -0.76
C ILE A 149 -3.20 -3.08 0.74
N LEU A 150 -2.26 -3.80 1.36
CA LEU A 150 -2.30 -4.08 2.80
C LEU A 150 -2.18 -2.80 3.62
N ARG A 151 -1.29 -1.87 3.24
CA ARG A 151 -1.17 -0.56 3.88
C ARG A 151 -2.48 0.19 3.84
N TYR A 152 -3.11 0.26 2.67
CA TYR A 152 -4.41 0.91 2.51
C TYR A 152 -5.44 0.30 3.47
N TYR A 153 -5.58 -1.03 3.46
CA TYR A 153 -6.50 -1.73 4.37
C TYR A 153 -6.21 -1.44 5.85
N LEU A 154 -4.94 -1.50 6.25
CA LEU A 154 -4.52 -1.22 7.63
C LEU A 154 -4.68 0.27 8.02
N SER A 155 -4.80 1.20 7.07
CA SER A 155 -5.04 2.65 7.28
C SER A 155 -6.50 3.09 7.17
N THR A 156 -7.30 2.48 6.28
CA THR A 156 -8.73 2.81 6.07
C THR A 156 -9.73 1.82 6.69
N GLY A 157 -9.37 0.54 6.80
CA GLY A 157 -10.18 -0.52 7.39
C GLY A 157 -11.09 -1.18 6.36
N SER A 158 -11.00 -0.71 5.11
CA SER A 158 -11.77 -1.19 3.97
C SER A 158 -10.78 -1.69 2.91
N MET A 159 -11.16 -2.77 2.23
CA MET A 159 -10.42 -3.17 1.04
C MET A 159 -10.58 -2.10 -0.04
N PRO A 160 -9.54 -1.83 -0.83
CA PRO A 160 -9.71 -1.07 -2.05
C PRO A 160 -10.79 -1.73 -2.91
N TRP A 161 -11.60 -0.92 -3.58
CA TRP A 161 -12.77 -1.38 -4.33
C TRP A 161 -12.41 -2.38 -5.46
N HIS A 162 -11.20 -2.29 -6.00
CA HIS A 162 -10.67 -3.18 -7.04
C HIS A 162 -10.28 -4.57 -6.51
N VAL A 163 -10.13 -4.74 -5.19
CA VAL A 163 -9.86 -6.04 -4.59
C VAL A 163 -11.15 -6.83 -4.55
N LYS A 164 -11.21 -7.96 -5.26
CA LYS A 164 -12.38 -8.84 -5.26
C LYS A 164 -12.71 -9.33 -3.85
N ILE A 165 -13.78 -8.79 -3.26
CA ILE A 165 -14.29 -9.14 -1.92
C ILE A 165 -15.23 -10.35 -1.98
N THR A 166 -15.04 -11.26 -2.94
CA THR A 166 -15.86 -12.48 -3.05
C THR A 166 -15.49 -13.49 -1.96
N GLU A 167 -14.29 -13.38 -1.41
CA GLU A 167 -13.80 -14.25 -0.34
C GLU A 167 -13.93 -13.55 1.02
N SER A 168 -14.40 -14.28 2.03
CA SER A 168 -14.21 -13.84 3.41
C SER A 168 -12.71 -13.86 3.73
N ARG A 169 -12.20 -12.80 4.38
CA ARG A 169 -10.79 -12.67 4.83
C ARG A 169 -9.73 -12.48 3.73
N VAL A 170 -10.04 -11.70 2.70
CA VAL A 170 -9.06 -11.33 1.66
C VAL A 170 -7.76 -10.74 2.22
N HIS A 171 -7.82 -9.96 3.32
CA HIS A 171 -6.64 -9.38 3.97
C HIS A 171 -5.70 -10.43 4.54
N GLU A 172 -6.25 -11.52 5.08
CA GLU A 172 -5.45 -12.62 5.60
C GLU A 172 -4.73 -13.36 4.47
N LYS A 173 -5.46 -13.65 3.37
CA LYS A 173 -4.86 -14.24 2.16
C LYS A 173 -3.75 -13.36 1.59
N LEU A 174 -3.96 -12.05 1.56
CA LEU A 174 -2.96 -11.08 1.11
C LEU A 174 -1.69 -11.15 1.98
N VAL A 175 -1.82 -11.20 3.31
CA VAL A 175 -0.68 -11.42 4.21
C VAL A 175 0.00 -12.75 3.93
N GLY A 176 -0.77 -13.83 3.73
CA GLY A 176 -0.21 -15.15 3.39
C GLY A 176 0.61 -15.13 2.10
N GLN A 177 0.12 -14.45 1.06
CA GLN A 177 0.83 -14.27 -0.20
C GLN A 177 2.09 -13.42 -0.05
N ILE A 178 2.04 -12.34 0.75
CA ILE A 178 3.21 -11.52 1.06
C ILE A 178 4.27 -12.39 1.73
N LEU A 179 3.92 -13.21 2.72
CA LEU A 179 4.86 -14.05 3.46
C LEU A 179 5.47 -15.21 2.64
N GLN A 180 4.89 -15.54 1.48
CA GLN A 180 5.44 -16.54 0.56
C GLN A 180 6.54 -15.98 -0.34
N GLU A 181 6.63 -14.66 -0.49
CA GLU A 181 7.68 -14.00 -1.28
C GLU A 181 9.02 -13.99 -0.53
N ALA A 182 10.14 -14.10 -1.25
CA ALA A 182 11.49 -14.24 -0.66
C ALA A 182 11.84 -13.14 0.36
N ASP A 183 11.47 -11.89 0.06
CA ASP A 183 11.68 -10.72 0.94
C ASP A 183 10.42 -10.28 1.69
N GLY A 184 9.36 -11.08 1.63
CA GLY A 184 8.02 -10.74 2.08
C GLY A 184 7.92 -10.40 3.56
N ALA A 185 8.48 -11.26 4.41
CA ALA A 185 8.50 -11.05 5.87
C ALA A 185 9.25 -9.77 6.26
N LYS A 186 10.41 -9.53 5.64
CA LYS A 186 11.22 -8.33 5.89
C LYS A 186 10.49 -7.06 5.46
N ALA A 187 9.89 -7.08 4.27
CA ALA A 187 9.15 -5.94 3.74
C ALA A 187 7.86 -5.65 4.54
N LEU A 188 7.17 -6.70 5.00
CA LEU A 188 6.01 -6.56 5.88
C LEU A 188 6.39 -5.97 7.25
N ASN A 189 7.50 -6.41 7.85
CA ASN A 189 8.02 -5.84 9.08
C ASN A 189 8.33 -4.34 8.92
N ALA A 190 9.00 -3.96 7.82
CA ALA A 190 9.28 -2.56 7.53
C ALA A 190 7.99 -1.72 7.42
N LEU A 191 6.99 -2.21 6.69
CA LEU A 191 5.67 -1.57 6.59
C LEU A 191 5.01 -1.39 7.96
N LEU A 192 4.93 -2.45 8.77
CA LEU A 192 4.29 -2.39 10.09
C LEU A 192 5.04 -1.43 11.02
N THR A 193 6.37 -1.44 11.00
CA THR A 193 7.21 -0.54 11.80
C THR A 193 6.97 0.92 11.41
N GLU A 194 6.90 1.21 10.12
CA GLU A 194 6.57 2.56 9.62
C GLU A 194 5.18 2.99 10.09
N MET A 195 4.16 2.16 9.90
CA MET A 195 2.79 2.49 10.29
C MET A 195 2.59 2.71 11.80
N VAL A 196 3.42 2.08 12.64
CA VAL A 196 3.37 2.28 14.10
C VAL A 196 3.77 3.68 14.49
N THR A 197 4.70 4.29 13.76
CA THR A 197 5.12 5.66 14.06
C THR A 197 4.03 6.69 13.79
N THR A 198 3.12 6.39 12.85
CA THR A 198 2.11 7.36 12.37
C THR A 198 0.68 7.04 12.83
N HIS A 199 0.31 5.74 12.94
CA HIS A 199 -1.07 5.27 13.10
C HIS A 199 -1.22 4.14 14.13
N ARG A 200 -0.40 4.15 15.19
CA ARG A 200 -0.29 3.06 16.17
C ARG A 200 -1.62 2.48 16.66
N ASP A 201 -2.49 3.30 17.21
CA ASP A 201 -3.70 2.82 17.89
C ASP A 201 -4.70 2.23 16.89
N VAL A 202 -4.80 2.85 15.70
CA VAL A 202 -5.63 2.37 14.59
C VAL A 202 -5.11 1.04 14.08
N LEU A 203 -3.80 0.92 13.86
CA LEU A 203 -3.16 -0.32 13.42
C LEU A 203 -3.41 -1.43 14.44
N ALA A 204 -3.12 -1.19 15.72
CA ALA A 204 -3.30 -2.18 16.77
C ALA A 204 -4.77 -2.62 16.90
N SER A 205 -5.72 -1.69 16.90
CA SER A 205 -7.15 -2.00 16.94
C SER A 205 -7.58 -2.89 15.77
N ARG A 206 -7.05 -2.66 14.57
CA ARG A 206 -7.41 -3.44 13.37
C ARG A 206 -6.75 -4.80 13.33
N LEU A 207 -5.47 -4.90 13.69
CA LEU A 207 -4.81 -6.17 13.89
C LEU A 207 -5.59 -7.04 14.89
N MET A 208 -6.23 -6.42 15.87
CA MET A 208 -7.02 -7.11 16.89
C MET A 208 -8.41 -7.54 16.45
N SER A 209 -9.14 -6.65 15.79
CA SER A 209 -10.55 -6.85 15.45
C SER A 209 -10.75 -7.55 14.10
N GLN A 210 -9.82 -7.39 13.17
CA GLN A 210 -10.00 -7.85 11.78
C GLN A 210 -9.20 -9.12 11.47
N PHE A 211 -8.12 -9.41 12.18
CA PHE A 211 -7.33 -10.62 11.97
C PHE A 211 -7.65 -11.70 12.99
N SER A 212 -7.73 -12.94 12.53
CA SER A 212 -7.85 -14.12 13.38
C SER A 212 -6.61 -14.31 14.25
N THR A 213 -6.77 -15.06 15.35
CA THR A 213 -5.66 -15.40 16.26
C THR A 213 -4.45 -16.01 15.53
N GLU A 214 -4.69 -16.88 14.55
CA GLU A 214 -3.62 -17.48 13.75
C GLU A 214 -2.79 -16.42 13.02
N TYR A 215 -3.44 -15.50 12.32
CA TYR A 215 -2.75 -14.44 11.58
C TYR A 215 -2.12 -13.39 12.51
N ARG A 216 -2.74 -13.09 13.65
CA ARG A 216 -2.13 -12.26 14.70
C ARG A 216 -0.79 -12.85 15.17
N ILE A 217 -0.74 -14.16 15.41
CA ILE A 217 0.52 -14.85 15.76
C ILE A 217 1.54 -14.73 14.63
N ARG A 218 1.16 -14.99 13.37
CA ARG A 218 2.08 -14.89 12.22
C ARG A 218 2.63 -13.49 12.01
N LEU A 219 1.79 -12.46 12.16
CA LEU A 219 2.20 -11.06 12.05
C LEU A 219 3.16 -10.69 13.17
N LEU A 220 2.86 -11.09 14.40
CA LEU A 220 3.76 -10.89 15.54
C LEU A 220 5.11 -11.59 15.31
N GLN A 221 5.08 -12.84 14.84
CA GLN A 221 6.30 -13.56 14.46
C GLN A 221 7.07 -12.78 13.39
N THR A 222 6.42 -12.21 12.39
CA THR A 222 7.11 -11.44 11.34
C THR A 222 7.83 -10.19 11.88
N VAL A 223 7.19 -9.48 12.81
CA VAL A 223 7.78 -8.29 13.45
C VAL A 223 8.97 -8.66 14.31
N VAL A 224 8.90 -9.82 14.98
CA VAL A 224 9.86 -10.18 16.03
C VAL A 224 10.94 -11.18 15.60
N TYR A 225 10.70 -12.01 14.58
CA TYR A 225 11.62 -13.06 14.10
C TYR A 225 12.95 -12.51 13.58
N ASP A 226 12.99 -11.25 13.15
CA ASP A 226 14.23 -10.54 12.81
C ASP A 226 15.17 -10.35 14.02
N GLN A 227 14.71 -10.61 15.26
CA GLN A 227 15.41 -10.19 16.48
C GLN A 227 16.00 -11.30 17.36
N SER A 228 15.63 -12.58 17.24
CA SER A 228 16.23 -13.63 18.12
C SER A 228 15.86 -15.08 17.72
N ASN A 229 16.77 -16.02 17.94
CA ASN A 229 16.59 -17.47 17.71
C ASN A 229 15.81 -18.20 18.85
N HIS A 230 15.06 -17.49 19.70
CA HIS A 230 14.54 -18.04 20.97
C HIS A 230 13.00 -18.15 21.07
N TRP A 231 12.30 -18.27 19.93
CA TRP A 231 10.83 -18.16 19.84
C TRP A 231 9.95 -19.42 19.95
N PRO A 232 10.45 -20.68 20.00
CA PRO A 232 9.55 -21.84 20.12
C PRO A 232 8.57 -21.75 21.31
N ASP A 233 8.95 -21.05 22.37
CA ASP A 233 8.15 -20.88 23.59
C ASP A 233 7.21 -19.65 23.58
N LEU A 234 7.16 -18.83 22.52
CA LEU A 234 6.37 -17.60 22.56
C LEU A 234 4.88 -17.88 22.73
N THR A 235 4.31 -18.76 21.91
CA THR A 235 2.86 -18.99 21.96
C THR A 235 2.44 -19.50 23.34
N GLU A 236 3.23 -20.40 23.91
CA GLU A 236 3.03 -20.91 25.27
C GLU A 236 3.25 -19.81 26.32
N SER A 237 4.26 -18.95 26.14
CA SER A 237 4.56 -17.85 27.07
C SER A 237 3.53 -16.72 27.01
N ILE A 238 2.98 -16.41 25.84
CA ILE A 238 1.85 -15.49 25.67
C ILE A 238 0.62 -16.09 26.35
N GLN A 239 0.32 -17.37 26.08
CA GLN A 239 -0.81 -18.06 26.71
C GLN A 239 -0.67 -18.12 28.24
N ARG A 240 0.54 -18.36 28.75
CA ARG A 240 0.84 -18.36 30.18
C ARG A 240 0.71 -16.96 30.78
N ALA A 241 1.28 -15.94 30.14
CA ALA A 241 1.15 -14.55 30.59
C ALA A 241 -0.31 -14.06 30.54
N LEU A 242 -1.08 -14.49 29.54
CA LEU A 242 -2.53 -14.26 29.45
C LEU A 242 -3.26 -14.93 30.62
N ALA A 243 -2.90 -16.17 30.96
CA ALA A 243 -3.51 -16.89 32.07
C ALA A 243 -3.14 -16.32 33.45
N GLU A 244 -1.95 -15.75 33.60
CA GLU A 244 -1.44 -15.18 34.85
C GLU A 244 -1.84 -13.71 35.06
N THR A 245 -2.27 -13.00 34.02
CA THR A 245 -2.67 -11.59 34.12
C THR A 245 -4.19 -11.43 34.22
N ALA A 246 -4.65 -10.45 34.99
CA ALA A 246 -6.06 -10.05 35.03
C ALA A 246 -6.50 -9.24 33.79
N LEU A 247 -5.73 -9.30 32.70
CA LEU A 247 -6.02 -8.56 31.48
C LEU A 247 -6.98 -9.37 30.61
N SER A 248 -7.85 -8.67 29.88
CA SER A 248 -8.57 -9.34 28.81
C SER A 248 -7.60 -9.79 27.71
N GLU A 249 -7.96 -10.82 26.96
CA GLU A 249 -7.18 -11.31 25.82
C GLU A 249 -6.83 -10.14 24.86
N GLU A 250 -7.80 -9.26 24.62
CA GLU A 250 -7.63 -8.08 23.78
C GLU A 250 -6.58 -7.10 24.32
N GLN A 251 -6.62 -6.79 25.62
CA GLN A 251 -5.67 -5.87 26.26
C GLN A 251 -4.24 -6.41 26.22
N ALA A 252 -4.07 -7.70 26.44
CA ALA A 252 -2.77 -8.35 26.41
C ALA A 252 -2.19 -8.38 25.00
N TRP A 253 -2.99 -8.72 23.98
CA TRP A 253 -2.55 -8.66 22.59
C TRP A 253 -2.23 -7.23 22.15
N PHE A 254 -3.07 -6.24 22.48
CA PHE A 254 -2.81 -4.84 22.17
C PHE A 254 -1.47 -4.39 22.75
N ARG A 255 -1.17 -4.79 23.98
CA ARG A 255 0.12 -4.50 24.63
C ARG A 255 1.28 -5.25 24.00
N LEU A 256 1.08 -6.50 23.60
CA LEU A 256 2.10 -7.33 22.97
C LEU A 256 2.49 -6.79 21.60
N PHE A 257 1.51 -6.47 20.74
CA PHE A 257 1.77 -5.78 19.48
C PHE A 257 2.39 -4.41 19.72
N GLY A 258 1.85 -3.63 20.67
CA GLY A 258 2.42 -2.35 21.03
C GLY A 258 3.89 -2.45 21.48
N TRP A 259 4.26 -3.48 22.22
CA TRP A 259 5.64 -3.73 22.63
C TRP A 259 6.50 -4.16 21.44
N ALA A 260 6.10 -5.20 20.70
CA ALA A 260 6.85 -5.75 19.57
C ALA A 260 7.12 -4.69 18.50
N LEU A 261 6.12 -3.86 18.22
CA LEU A 261 6.21 -2.80 17.23
C LEU A 261 7.06 -1.61 17.71
N ASN A 262 7.00 -1.26 19.01
CA ASN A 262 7.89 -0.23 19.58
C ASN A 262 9.34 -0.69 19.60
N ASP A 263 9.58 -1.95 19.93
CA ASP A 263 10.92 -2.53 19.93
C ASP A 263 11.50 -2.57 18.51
N ALA A 264 10.69 -2.97 17.52
CA ALA A 264 11.06 -2.88 16.10
C ALA A 264 11.39 -1.44 15.66
N GLY A 265 10.69 -0.43 16.19
CA GLY A 265 10.97 0.99 15.90
C GLY A 265 12.24 1.55 16.57
N ARG A 266 12.71 0.94 17.67
CA ARG A 266 13.91 1.37 18.43
C ARG A 266 15.24 0.92 17.82
N LYS A 267 15.25 0.38 16.59
CA LYS A 267 16.46 -0.03 15.86
C LYS A 267 17.55 1.06 15.75
N HIS A 268 17.21 2.33 15.99
CA HIS A 268 18.14 3.46 16.00
C HIS A 268 18.68 3.87 17.39
N GLU A 269 18.28 3.21 18.48
CA GLU A 269 18.83 3.50 19.83
C GLU A 269 20.26 2.91 20.03
N PRO A 270 21.10 3.54 20.87
CA PRO A 270 22.48 3.12 21.12
C PRO A 270 22.59 1.66 21.60
N GLU A 271 23.61 0.94 21.13
CA GLU A 271 23.81 -0.50 21.44
C GLU A 271 23.81 -0.85 22.94
N ALA A 272 24.21 0.10 23.80
CA ALA A 272 24.22 -0.09 25.25
C ALA A 272 22.82 -0.37 25.82
N TYR A 273 21.78 0.31 25.31
CA TYR A 273 20.39 0.10 25.73
C TYR A 273 19.81 -1.21 25.17
N ARG A 274 20.26 -1.61 23.97
CA ARG A 274 19.88 -2.89 23.37
C ARG A 274 20.47 -4.09 24.11
N ARG A 275 21.69 -4.01 24.65
CA ARG A 275 22.31 -5.12 25.41
C ARG A 275 21.59 -5.42 26.71
N GLU A 276 21.12 -4.39 27.43
CA GLU A 276 20.44 -4.58 28.73
C GLU A 276 19.05 -5.22 28.60
N ASN A 277 18.40 -5.10 27.43
CA ASN A 277 17.07 -5.66 27.16
C ASN A 277 17.09 -6.88 26.22
N ARG A 278 18.25 -7.32 25.73
CA ARG A 278 18.39 -8.37 24.72
C ARG A 278 18.11 -9.78 25.24
N ASP A 279 18.38 -10.02 26.51
CA ASP A 279 18.62 -11.38 26.99
C ASP A 279 17.34 -12.20 27.21
N ASN A 280 16.15 -11.58 27.29
CA ASN A 280 14.90 -12.31 27.18
C ASN A 280 13.71 -11.37 26.89
N PRO A 281 13.23 -11.26 25.63
CA PRO A 281 12.06 -10.44 25.29
C PRO A 281 10.80 -10.81 26.09
N LEU A 282 10.67 -12.08 26.54
CA LEU A 282 9.58 -12.50 27.42
C LEU A 282 9.70 -11.90 28.82
N VAL A 283 10.91 -11.78 29.37
CA VAL A 283 11.12 -11.12 30.68
C VAL A 283 10.77 -9.63 30.57
N VAL A 284 11.17 -8.98 29.49
CA VAL A 284 10.80 -7.57 29.23
C VAL A 284 9.29 -7.43 29.10
N PHE A 285 8.63 -8.32 28.35
CA PHE A 285 7.18 -8.33 28.22
C PHE A 285 6.47 -8.58 29.56
N GLN A 286 6.90 -9.58 30.34
CA GLN A 286 6.36 -9.87 31.67
C GLN A 286 6.56 -8.68 32.62
N GLN A 287 7.71 -7.99 32.57
CA GLN A 287 7.95 -6.77 33.34
C GLN A 287 7.03 -5.63 32.90
N VAL A 288 6.77 -5.46 31.59
CA VAL A 288 5.84 -4.47 31.06
C VAL A 288 4.42 -4.77 31.54
N LEU A 289 3.98 -6.02 31.46
CA LEU A 289 2.68 -6.47 31.96
C LEU A 289 2.54 -6.24 33.47
N ASN A 290 3.54 -6.63 34.26
CA ASN A 290 3.53 -6.46 35.72
C ASN A 290 3.53 -4.99 36.14
N LYS A 291 4.37 -4.14 35.52
CA LYS A 291 4.41 -2.69 35.82
C LYS A 291 3.08 -2.00 35.52
N THR A 292 2.38 -2.44 34.48
CA THR A 292 1.11 -1.84 34.07
C THR A 292 -0.08 -2.37 34.87
N ALA A 293 -0.08 -3.65 35.28
CA ALA A 293 -1.07 -4.19 36.22
C ALA A 293 -1.02 -3.48 37.59
N VAL A 294 0.18 -3.19 38.11
CA VAL A 294 0.37 -2.43 39.35
C VAL A 294 -0.14 -0.99 39.22
N LYS A 295 0.08 -0.33 38.07
CA LYS A 295 -0.46 1.02 37.82
C LYS A 295 -1.98 1.06 37.78
N SER A 296 -2.63 0.09 37.11
CA SER A 296 -4.09 0.00 37.06
C SER A 296 -4.69 -0.27 38.44
N SER A 297 -4.10 -1.20 39.22
CA SER A 297 -4.54 -1.48 40.60
C SER A 297 -4.39 -0.26 41.53
N ASN A 298 -3.30 0.49 41.40
CA ASN A 298 -3.10 1.70 42.21
C ASN A 298 -4.04 2.84 41.83
N HIS A 299 -4.42 2.96 40.55
CA HIS A 299 -5.39 3.97 40.12
C HIS A 299 -6.80 3.67 40.64
N GLU A 300 -7.21 2.41 40.59
CA GLU A 300 -8.51 1.94 41.10
C GLU A 300 -8.62 2.10 42.63
N LYS A 301 -7.55 1.78 43.38
CA LYS A 301 -7.49 2.03 44.83
C LYS A 301 -7.57 3.52 45.18
N ARG A 302 -6.99 4.40 44.36
CA ARG A 302 -7.08 5.86 44.55
C ARG A 302 -8.52 6.36 44.35
N LEU A 303 -9.18 5.93 43.28
CA LEU A 303 -10.57 6.28 43.00
C LEU A 303 -11.51 5.81 44.12
N GLN A 304 -11.32 4.58 44.63
CA GLN A 304 -12.09 4.10 45.77
C GLN A 304 -11.83 4.92 47.05
N SER A 305 -10.57 5.35 47.29
CA SER A 305 -10.25 6.17 48.46
C SER A 305 -10.82 7.59 48.39
N ASP A 306 -10.96 8.14 47.19
CA ASP A 306 -11.54 9.48 46.96
C ASP A 306 -13.07 9.41 47.11
N ILE A 307 -13.72 8.36 46.58
CA ILE A 307 -15.16 8.12 46.77
C ILE A 307 -15.50 7.92 48.26
N SER A 308 -14.72 7.14 49.00
CA SER A 308 -14.94 6.94 50.44
C SER A 308 -14.67 8.19 51.29
N ARG A 309 -13.94 9.19 50.77
CA ARG A 309 -13.72 10.47 51.46
C ARG A 309 -14.89 11.42 51.27
N ASP A 310 -15.49 11.44 50.09
CA ASP A 310 -16.66 12.28 49.80
C ASP A 310 -17.93 11.80 50.50
N GLU A 311 -18.04 10.51 50.84
CA GLU A 311 -19.17 9.97 51.62
C GLU A 311 -19.04 10.16 53.15
N ALA A 312 -17.87 10.60 53.62
CA ALA A 312 -17.57 10.73 55.05
C ALA A 312 -17.51 12.19 55.56
N GLY A 313 -17.77 13.17 54.68
CA GLY A 313 -17.83 14.61 55.01
C GLY A 313 -19.23 15.18 54.80
#